data_AF-A0A6L7A7E2-F1
#
_entry.id   AF-A0A6L7A7E2-F1
#
_cell.length_a   1.000
_cell.length_b   1.000
_cell.length_c   1.000
_cell.angle_alpha   90.00
_cell.angle_beta   90.00
_cell.angle_gamma   90.00
#
_symmetry.space_group_name_H-M   'P 1'
#
loop_
_entity.id
_entity.type
_entity.pdbx_description
1 polymer ?
#
loop_
_entity_poly.entity_id
_entity_poly.type
_entity_poly.pdbx_seq_one_letter_code
_entity_poly.pdbx_strand_id
1 'polypeptide(L)'
;MKKSGLDKPELEAFFRDMTRGKQKSWLSHCTDTEALIIDRVISEVLGEYPGLINILRQRYEGRGMSKRKMAECLNRTHPEWCFSTCEKRIAGWLAVAEHMLYVPMHDSFR
;
A
#
# COMPACT_ATOMS: atom_id res chain seq x y z
N MET A 1 0.09 37.20 -17.62
CA MET A 1 0.64 36.54 -16.41
C MET A 1 0.79 37.46 -15.19
N LYS A 2 0.74 38.80 -15.33
CA LYS A 2 0.54 39.76 -14.22
C LYS A 2 -0.94 40.01 -13.83
N LYS A 3 -1.89 39.26 -14.42
CA LYS A 3 -3.34 39.52 -14.27
C LYS A 3 -4.04 38.63 -13.22
N SER A 4 -3.33 37.66 -12.64
CA SER A 4 -3.91 36.65 -11.74
C SER A 4 -3.48 36.77 -10.27
N GLY A 5 -2.85 37.87 -9.86
CA GLY A 5 -2.66 38.25 -8.45
C GLY A 5 -1.77 37.35 -7.58
N LEU A 6 -1.33 36.18 -8.06
CA LEU A 6 -0.47 35.25 -7.34
C LEU A 6 1.00 35.52 -7.60
N ASP A 7 1.79 35.63 -6.53
CA ASP A 7 3.25 35.75 -6.63
C ASP A 7 3.87 34.40 -7.02
N LYS A 8 5.02 34.42 -7.72
CA LYS A 8 5.72 33.22 -8.17
C LYS A 8 5.99 32.20 -7.04
N PRO A 9 6.49 32.59 -5.85
CA PRO A 9 6.66 31.68 -4.72
C PRO A 9 5.35 31.06 -4.21
N GLU A 10 4.23 31.80 -4.22
CA GLU A 10 2.93 31.27 -3.79
C GLU A 10 2.42 30.21 -4.77
N LEU A 11 2.62 30.42 -6.06
CA LEU A 11 2.29 29.44 -7.09
C LEU A 11 3.14 28.17 -6.98
N GLU A 12 4.45 28.31 -6.70
CA GLU A 12 5.33 27.17 -6.45
C GLU A 12 4.94 26.41 -5.19
N ALA A 13 4.57 27.09 -4.11
CA ALA A 13 4.06 26.47 -2.89
C ALA A 13 2.77 25.68 -3.16
N PHE A 14 1.83 26.27 -3.91
CA PHE A 14 0.59 25.60 -4.32
C PHE A 14 0.88 24.32 -5.13
N PHE A 15 1.76 24.38 -6.12
CA PHE A 15 2.13 23.19 -6.90
C PHE A 15 2.87 22.13 -6.07
N ARG A 16 3.70 22.55 -5.12
CA ARG A 16 4.36 21.62 -4.18
C ARG A 16 3.34 20.91 -3.29
N ASP A 17 2.36 21.62 -2.76
CA ASP A 17 1.31 21.02 -1.93
C ASP A 17 0.39 20.11 -2.74
N MET A 18 0.06 20.50 -3.98
CA MET A 18 -0.72 19.67 -4.90
C MET A 18 0.04 18.37 -5.27
N THR A 19 1.35 18.48 -5.46
CA THR A 19 2.22 17.32 -5.72
C THR A 19 2.36 16.44 -4.48
N ARG A 20 2.53 17.02 -3.29
CA ARG A 20 2.57 16.30 -2.00
C ARG A 20 1.26 15.56 -1.75
N GLY A 21 0.11 16.19 -2.02
CA GLY A 21 -1.21 15.57 -1.91
C GLY A 21 -1.35 14.34 -2.80
N LYS A 22 -0.85 14.40 -4.04
CA LYS A 22 -0.87 13.28 -5.00
C LYS A 22 0.06 12.11 -4.62
N GLN A 23 1.02 12.35 -3.73
CA GLN A 23 2.00 11.35 -3.27
C GLN A 23 1.68 10.79 -1.88
N LYS A 24 0.54 11.14 -1.29
CA LYS A 24 0.17 10.63 0.03
C LYS A 24 -0.03 9.11 0.00
N SER A 25 0.41 8.47 1.07
CA SER A 25 0.11 7.06 1.33
C SER A 25 -1.40 6.87 1.48
N TRP A 26 -1.88 5.68 1.14
CA TRP A 26 -3.23 5.24 1.48
C TRP A 26 -3.50 5.28 3.00
N LEU A 27 -2.44 5.23 3.81
CA LEU A 27 -2.48 5.32 5.27
C LEU A 27 -2.34 6.76 5.81
N SER A 28 -2.38 7.79 4.96
CA SER A 28 -2.16 9.18 5.39
C SER A 28 -3.21 9.74 6.36
N HIS A 29 -4.32 9.03 6.54
CA HIS A 29 -5.37 9.36 7.50
C HIS A 29 -5.36 8.47 8.75
N CYS A 30 -4.50 7.46 8.78
CA CYS A 30 -4.34 6.55 9.92
C CYS A 30 -3.58 7.27 11.04
N THR A 31 -4.15 7.29 12.24
CA THR A 31 -3.49 7.78 13.45
C THR A 31 -2.46 6.77 13.96
N ASP A 32 -1.49 7.23 14.76
CA ASP A 32 -0.47 6.35 15.34
C ASP A 32 -1.09 5.21 16.17
N THR A 33 -2.18 5.49 16.90
CA THR A 33 -2.92 4.48 17.68
C THR A 33 -3.56 3.42 16.77
N GLU A 34 -4.22 3.84 15.70
CA GLU A 34 -4.81 2.91 14.72
C GLU A 34 -3.73 2.07 14.03
N ALA A 35 -2.58 2.68 13.71
CA ALA A 35 -1.44 1.99 13.13
C ALA A 35 -0.88 0.91 14.08
N LEU A 36 -0.74 1.21 15.37
CA LEU A 36 -0.30 0.23 16.37
C LEU A 36 -1.29 -0.94 16.53
N ILE A 37 -2.60 -0.67 16.45
CA ILE A 37 -3.63 -1.72 16.48
C ILE A 37 -3.50 -2.62 15.25
N ILE A 38 -3.38 -2.02 14.05
CA ILE A 38 -3.21 -2.75 12.79
C ILE A 38 -1.95 -3.62 12.84
N ASP A 39 -0.81 -3.05 13.26
CA ASP A 39 0.48 -3.78 13.34
C ASP A 39 0.42 -4.94 14.33
N ARG A 40 -0.27 -4.75 15.47
CA ARG A 40 -0.51 -5.82 16.44
C ARG A 40 -1.31 -6.96 15.81
N VAL A 41 -2.45 -6.66 15.20
CA VAL A 41 -3.31 -7.67 14.56
C VAL A 41 -2.57 -8.41 13.45
N ILE A 42 -1.83 -7.70 12.59
CA ILE A 42 -1.03 -8.32 11.54
C ILE A 42 0.02 -9.26 12.13
N SER A 43 0.69 -8.85 13.21
CA SER A 43 1.72 -9.65 13.87
C SER A 43 1.14 -10.90 14.53
N GLU A 44 -0.02 -10.78 15.18
CA GLU A 44 -0.72 -11.91 15.83
C GLU A 44 -1.24 -12.94 14.80
N VAL A 45 -1.79 -12.48 13.67
CA VAL A 45 -2.42 -13.35 12.66
C VAL A 45 -1.41 -13.92 11.66
N LEU A 46 -0.45 -13.11 11.20
CA LEU A 46 0.45 -13.45 10.11
C LEU A 46 1.91 -13.62 10.55
N GLY A 47 2.22 -13.59 11.84
CA GLY A 47 3.59 -13.68 12.37
C GLY A 47 4.36 -14.92 11.90
N GLU A 48 3.67 -16.04 11.69
CA GLU A 48 4.26 -17.29 11.18
C GLU A 48 4.44 -17.29 9.64
N TYR A 49 3.87 -16.31 8.93
CA TYR A 49 3.80 -16.23 7.47
C TYR A 49 4.49 -14.97 6.94
N PRO A 50 5.84 -14.85 7.04
CA PRO A 50 6.57 -13.64 6.62
C PRO A 50 6.39 -13.31 5.13
N GLY A 51 6.12 -14.31 4.28
CA GLY A 51 5.82 -14.10 2.87
C GLY A 51 4.52 -13.32 2.64
N LEU A 52 3.47 -13.60 3.43
CA LEU A 52 2.19 -12.88 3.34
C LEU A 52 2.32 -11.45 3.87
N ILE A 53 3.08 -11.25 4.95
CA ILE A 53 3.43 -9.91 5.45
C ILE A 53 4.12 -9.12 4.35
N ASN A 54 5.14 -9.67 3.70
CA ASN A 54 5.86 -8.98 2.62
C ASN A 54 4.93 -8.58 1.45
N ILE A 55 3.97 -9.42 1.09
CA ILE A 55 2.97 -9.12 0.06
C ILE A 55 2.07 -7.94 0.48
N LEU A 56 1.60 -7.91 1.73
CA LEU A 56 0.83 -6.78 2.25
C LEU A 56 1.64 -5.49 2.26
N ARG A 57 2.90 -5.56 2.71
CA ARG A 57 3.83 -4.42 2.70
C ARG A 57 3.98 -3.83 1.30
N GLN A 58 4.30 -4.67 0.32
CA GLN A 58 4.39 -4.23 -1.08
C GLN A 58 3.09 -3.60 -1.59
N ARG A 59 1.93 -4.10 -1.14
CA ARG A 59 0.64 -3.61 -1.61
C ARG A 59 0.19 -2.32 -0.95
N TYR A 60 0.45 -2.14 0.34
CA TYR A 60 -0.20 -1.10 1.16
C TYR A 60 0.76 -0.10 1.80
N GLU A 61 2.03 -0.43 2.02
CA GLU A 61 2.99 0.50 2.62
C GLU A 61 3.37 1.64 1.66
N GLY A 62 3.48 2.85 2.21
CA GLY A 62 3.73 4.05 1.41
C GLY A 62 2.65 4.25 0.35
N ARG A 63 3.04 4.37 -0.91
CA ARG A 63 2.10 4.46 -2.03
C ARG A 63 1.48 3.11 -2.41
N GLY A 64 2.11 2.01 -1.99
CA GLY A 64 1.77 0.67 -2.43
C GLY A 64 2.10 0.42 -3.90
N MET A 65 2.12 -0.85 -4.27
CA MET A 65 2.25 -1.33 -5.65
C MET A 65 0.90 -1.81 -6.18
N SER A 66 0.65 -1.60 -7.47
CA SER A 66 -0.49 -2.27 -8.12
C SER A 66 -0.23 -3.78 -8.22
N LYS A 67 -1.29 -4.60 -8.24
CA LYS A 67 -1.15 -6.06 -8.43
C LYS A 67 -0.32 -6.41 -9.67
N ARG A 68 -0.51 -5.65 -10.76
CA ARG A 68 0.30 -5.77 -11.98
C ARG A 68 1.78 -5.50 -11.71
N LYS A 69 2.11 -4.41 -11.00
CA LYS A 69 3.50 -4.05 -10.70
C LYS A 69 4.18 -5.10 -9.82
N MET A 70 3.46 -5.62 -8.82
CA MET A 70 3.93 -6.72 -7.98
C MET A 70 4.21 -7.98 -8.83
N ALA A 71 3.31 -8.31 -9.76
CA ALA A 71 3.49 -9.43 -10.67
C ALA A 71 4.68 -9.22 -11.62
N GLU A 72 4.93 -7.99 -12.10
CA GLU A 72 6.11 -7.66 -12.90
C GLU A 72 7.40 -7.88 -12.10
N CYS A 73 7.43 -7.46 -10.83
CA CYS A 73 8.58 -7.70 -9.95
C CYS A 73 8.78 -9.20 -9.71
N LEU A 74 7.72 -9.95 -9.43
CA LEU A 74 7.77 -11.39 -9.24
C LEU A 74 8.28 -12.12 -10.49
N ASN A 75 7.82 -11.70 -11.67
CA ASN A 75 8.23 -12.29 -12.95
C ASN A 75 9.70 -11.98 -13.30
N ARG A 76 10.23 -10.83 -12.85
CA ARG A 76 11.68 -10.54 -13.00
C ARG A 76 12.54 -11.46 -12.14
N THR A 77 12.05 -11.86 -10.97
CA THR A 77 12.74 -12.82 -10.11
C THR A 77 12.57 -14.26 -10.61
N HIS A 78 11.42 -14.56 -11.22
CA HIS A 78 11.07 -15.87 -11.76
C HIS A 78 10.75 -15.80 -13.27
N PRO A 79 11.77 -15.60 -14.12
CA PRO A 79 11.58 -15.46 -15.57
C PRO A 79 11.08 -16.76 -16.23
N GLU A 80 11.20 -17.90 -15.55
CA GLU A 80 10.68 -19.19 -15.98
C GLU A 80 9.15 -19.28 -15.94
N TRP A 81 8.48 -18.41 -15.17
CA TRP A 81 7.03 -18.35 -15.12
C TRP A 81 6.48 -17.40 -16.16
N CYS A 82 5.33 -17.73 -16.74
CA CYS A 82 4.60 -16.75 -17.52
C CYS A 82 4.01 -15.66 -16.60
N PHE A 83 3.83 -14.45 -17.16
CA PHE A 83 3.32 -13.32 -16.40
C PHE A 83 1.95 -13.59 -15.76
N SER A 84 1.05 -14.30 -16.47
CA SER A 84 -0.27 -14.65 -15.95
C SER A 84 -0.20 -15.51 -14.67
N THR A 85 0.77 -16.41 -14.56
CA THR A 85 1.01 -17.19 -13.34
C THR A 85 1.41 -16.29 -12.18
N CYS A 86 2.26 -15.29 -12.44
CA CYS A 86 2.68 -14.32 -11.43
C CYS A 86 1.48 -13.48 -10.95
N GLU A 87 0.63 -13.00 -11.86
CA GLU A 87 -0.58 -12.24 -11.50
C GLU A 87 -1.53 -13.06 -10.63
N LYS A 88 -1.80 -14.32 -11.02
CA LYS A 88 -2.68 -15.22 -10.25
C LYS A 88 -2.12 -15.51 -8.87
N ARG A 89 -0.81 -15.72 -8.74
CA ARG A 89 -0.14 -15.93 -7.44
C ARG A 89 -0.28 -14.71 -6.55
N ILE A 90 0.06 -13.51 -7.05
CA ILE A 90 -0.09 -12.26 -6.29
C ILE A 90 -1.54 -12.06 -5.85
N ALA A 91 -2.51 -12.29 -6.74
CA ALA A 91 -3.92 -12.16 -6.41
C ALA A 91 -4.36 -13.16 -5.32
N GLY A 92 -3.91 -14.42 -5.42
CA GLY A 92 -4.21 -15.46 -4.44
C GLY A 92 -3.59 -15.19 -3.07
N TRP A 93 -2.31 -14.81 -3.02
CA TRP A 93 -1.64 -14.48 -1.75
C TRP A 93 -2.27 -13.29 -1.05
N LEU A 94 -2.63 -12.24 -1.81
CA LEU A 94 -3.36 -11.10 -1.26
C LEU A 94 -4.72 -11.52 -0.72
N ALA A 95 -5.50 -12.32 -1.46
CA ALA A 95 -6.81 -12.77 -1.02
C ALA A 95 -6.74 -13.59 0.28
N VAL A 96 -5.75 -14.48 0.40
CA VAL A 96 -5.53 -15.26 1.62
C VAL A 96 -5.18 -14.36 2.79
N ALA A 97 -4.24 -13.44 2.62
CA ALA A 97 -3.83 -12.51 3.68
C ALA A 97 -4.98 -11.60 4.12
N GLU A 98 -5.71 -11.01 3.17
CA GLU A 98 -6.87 -10.15 3.44
C GLU A 98 -7.99 -10.92 4.16
N HIS A 99 -8.24 -12.18 3.76
CA HIS A 99 -9.26 -13.01 4.40
C HIS A 99 -8.91 -13.37 5.85
N MET A 100 -7.65 -13.75 6.11
CA MET A 100 -7.18 -14.07 7.46
C MET A 100 -7.25 -12.85 8.40
N LEU A 101 -6.99 -11.65 7.87
CA LEU A 101 -7.00 -10.43 8.66
C LEU A 101 -8.39 -9.84 8.88
N TYR A 102 -9.38 -10.16 8.04
CA TYR A 102 -10.67 -9.46 8.04
C TYR A 102 -11.37 -9.46 9.41
N VAL A 103 -11.58 -10.64 9.99
CA VAL A 103 -12.31 -10.77 11.27
C VAL A 103 -11.51 -10.19 12.45
N PRO A 104 -10.23 -10.56 12.67
CA PRO A 104 -9.44 -10.00 13.76
C PRO A 104 -9.29 -8.47 13.70
N MET A 105 -9.16 -7.92 12.49
CA MET A 105 -9.08 -6.48 12.29
C MET A 105 -10.41 -5.81 12.63
N HIS A 106 -11.53 -6.33 12.12
CA HIS A 106 -12.86 -5.82 12.43
C HIS A 106 -13.13 -5.80 13.94
N ASP A 107 -12.78 -6.88 14.64
CA ASP A 107 -13.01 -7.00 16.07
C ASP A 107 -12.14 -6.04 16.90
N SER A 108 -10.97 -5.66 16.39
CA SER A 108 -10.06 -4.71 17.06
C SER A 108 -10.48 -3.24 16.93
N PHE A 109 -11.36 -2.92 15.98
CA PHE A 109 -11.85 -1.56 15.72
C PHE A 109 -13.32 -1.34 16.13
N ARG A 110 -13.92 -2.33 16.78
CA ARG A 110 -15.29 -2.29 17.30
C ARG A 110 -15.36 -1.60 18.66
#